data_AF-A0A5A7T3A1-F1
#
_entry.id   AF-A0A5A7T3A1-F1
#
_cell.length_a   1.000
_cell.length_b   1.000
_cell.length_c   1.000
_cell.angle_alpha   90.00
_cell.angle_beta   90.00
_cell.angle_gamma   90.00
#
_symmetry.space_group_name_H-M   'P 1'
#
loop_
_entity.id
_entity.type
_entity.pdbx_description
1 polymer ?
#
loop_
_entity_poly.entity_id
_entity_poly.type
_entity_poly.pdbx_seq_one_letter_code
_entity_poly.pdbx_strand_id
1 'polypeptide(L)'
;MLELLKNDRKRITHIPYETRHRIRQLAYFRMIHGSDLVCRQSTRMDQRCFAILCHLLRTISGLTSTEVIDVEEMVAMFLHILAHDVKNRVIQ
;
A
#
# COMPACT_ATOMS: atom_id res chain seq x y z
N MET A 1 -28.67 37.06 -6.02
CA MET A 1 -27.22 37.04 -5.69
C MET A 1 -27.03 36.59 -4.22
N LEU A 2 -27.45 35.36 -3.89
CA LEU A 2 -27.30 34.73 -2.56
C LEU A 2 -27.46 33.20 -2.64
N GLU A 3 -28.09 32.69 -3.70
CA GLU A 3 -28.20 31.25 -4.01
C GLU A 3 -26.87 30.59 -4.47
N LEU A 4 -25.87 31.36 -4.90
CA LEU A 4 -24.58 30.80 -5.34
C LEU A 4 -23.59 30.47 -4.20
N LEU A 5 -23.85 30.93 -2.97
CA LEU A 5 -22.97 30.69 -1.81
C LEU A 5 -23.44 29.53 -0.91
N LYS A 6 -24.60 28.92 -1.19
CA LYS A 6 -25.06 27.73 -0.45
C LYS A 6 -24.44 26.43 -0.98
N ASN A 7 -23.81 26.44 -2.16
CA ASN A 7 -23.28 25.25 -2.81
C ASN A 7 -21.82 24.89 -2.43
N ASP A 8 -21.09 25.79 -1.78
CA ASP A 8 -19.67 25.56 -1.46
C ASP A 8 -19.45 24.82 -0.12
N ARG A 9 -20.50 24.62 0.69
CA ARG A 9 -20.37 24.00 2.02
C ARG A 9 -20.45 22.47 2.04
N LYS A 10 -20.57 21.82 0.87
CA LYS A 10 -20.52 20.35 0.76
C LYS A 10 -19.22 19.83 0.12
N ARG A 11 -18.24 20.70 -0.15
CA ARG A 11 -16.98 20.35 -0.83
C ARG A 11 -15.87 19.82 0.09
N ILE A 12 -16.19 19.43 1.33
CA ILE A 12 -15.22 18.79 2.23
C ILE A 12 -15.80 17.48 2.75
N THR A 13 -16.15 16.56 1.85
CA THR A 13 -16.41 15.17 2.22
C THR A 13 -16.24 14.28 1.01
N HIS A 14 -15.38 13.27 1.15
CA HIS A 14 -15.20 12.16 0.22
C HIS A 14 -14.31 12.42 -1.01
N ILE A 15 -12.99 12.30 -0.80
CA ILE A 15 -12.10 11.82 -1.87
C ILE A 15 -12.74 10.52 -2.41
N PRO A 16 -13.07 10.42 -3.71
CA PRO A 16 -13.65 9.20 -4.28
C PRO A 16 -12.85 7.98 -3.84
N TYR A 17 -13.53 6.88 -3.53
CA TYR A 17 -12.88 5.63 -3.09
C TYR A 17 -11.70 5.27 -4.01
N GLU A 18 -11.93 5.42 -5.33
CA GLU A 18 -10.93 5.32 -6.39
C GLU A 18 -9.67 6.16 -6.19
N THR A 19 -9.81 7.43 -5.77
CA THR A 19 -8.66 8.31 -5.56
C THR A 19 -7.89 7.93 -4.30
N ARG A 20 -8.55 7.50 -3.23
CA ARG A 20 -7.86 6.99 -2.03
C ARG A 20 -7.11 5.69 -2.33
N HIS A 21 -7.72 4.83 -3.13
CA HIS A 21 -7.09 3.59 -3.59
C HIS A 21 -5.82 3.88 -4.40
N ARG A 22 -5.90 4.75 -5.40
CA ARG A 22 -4.75 5.13 -6.24
C ARG A 22 -3.62 5.81 -5.46
N ILE A 23 -3.93 6.60 -4.43
CA ILE A 23 -2.92 7.18 -3.54
C ILE A 23 -2.17 6.07 -2.77
N ARG A 24 -2.89 5.07 -2.25
CA ARG A 24 -2.28 3.93 -1.54
C ARG A 24 -1.43 3.09 -2.49
N GLN A 25 -1.94 2.79 -3.68
CA GLN A 25 -1.18 2.12 -4.74
C GLN A 25 0.15 2.81 -5.02
N LEU A 26 0.12 4.12 -5.23
CA LEU A 26 1.33 4.88 -5.50
C LEU A 26 2.29 4.88 -4.29
N ALA A 27 1.76 4.93 -3.06
CA ALA A 27 2.57 4.84 -1.85
C ALA A 27 3.28 3.48 -1.75
N TYR A 28 2.56 2.38 -1.95
CA TYR A 28 3.15 1.03 -1.91
C TYR A 28 4.13 0.80 -3.05
N PHE A 29 3.81 1.25 -4.27
CA PHE A 29 4.72 1.20 -5.41
C PHE A 29 6.05 1.92 -5.10
N ARG A 30 5.98 3.13 -4.54
CA ARG A 30 7.19 3.88 -4.14
C ARG A 30 7.94 3.22 -2.99
N MET A 31 7.21 2.61 -2.06
CA MET A 31 7.80 1.91 -0.92
C MET A 31 8.62 0.69 -1.36
N ILE A 32 8.09 -0.11 -2.29
CA ILE A 32 8.74 -1.34 -2.76
C ILE A 32 9.77 -1.08 -3.86
N HIS A 33 9.58 -0.08 -4.73
CA HIS A 33 10.49 0.19 -5.85
C HIS A 33 11.40 1.41 -5.66
N GLY A 34 11.25 2.19 -4.59
CA GLY A 34 12.01 3.42 -4.36
C GLY A 34 13.49 3.19 -4.00
N SER A 35 13.75 2.50 -2.89
CA SER A 35 15.12 2.08 -2.51
C SER A 35 15.09 0.92 -1.51
N ASP A 36 16.19 0.18 -1.40
CA ASP A 36 16.35 -0.89 -0.40
C ASP A 36 16.24 -0.39 1.04
N LEU A 37 16.61 0.86 1.33
CA LEU A 37 16.45 1.43 2.66
C LEU A 37 14.96 1.59 3.00
N VAL A 38 14.19 2.21 2.09
CA VAL A 38 12.76 2.43 2.29
C VAL A 38 12.01 1.11 2.35
N CYS A 39 12.31 0.18 1.43
CA CYS A 39 11.70 -1.15 1.41
C CYS A 39 11.95 -1.88 2.74
N ARG A 40 13.19 -1.88 3.25
CA ARG A 40 13.52 -2.52 4.54
C ARG A 40 12.84 -1.84 5.72
N GLN A 41 12.82 -0.52 5.76
CA GLN A 41 12.18 0.19 6.87
C GLN A 41 10.67 -0.09 6.92
N SER A 42 10.03 -0.20 5.76
CA SER A 42 8.59 -0.36 5.69
C SER A 42 8.10 -1.80 5.67
N THR A 43 8.88 -2.77 5.18
CA THR A 43 8.48 -4.18 5.05
C THR A 43 9.37 -5.16 5.83
N ARG A 44 10.49 -4.68 6.39
CA ARG A 44 11.59 -5.50 6.96
C ARG A 44 12.35 -6.36 5.96
N MET A 45 12.11 -6.19 4.66
CA MET A 45 12.81 -6.89 3.58
C MET A 45 13.48 -5.90 2.62
N ASP A 46 14.62 -6.27 2.05
CA ASP A 46 15.14 -5.55 0.88
C ASP A 46 14.29 -5.85 -0.37
N GLN A 47 14.50 -5.09 -1.44
CA GLN A 47 13.69 -5.21 -2.66
C GLN A 47 13.79 -6.59 -3.29
N ARG A 48 14.97 -7.23 -3.20
CA ARG A 48 15.21 -8.56 -3.78
C ARG A 48 14.44 -9.63 -3.02
N CYS A 49 14.52 -9.63 -1.69
CA CYS A 49 13.80 -10.55 -0.82
C CYS A 49 12.29 -10.39 -1.01
N PHE A 50 11.81 -9.15 -1.09
CA PHE A 50 10.40 -8.85 -1.35
C PHE A 50 9.93 -9.41 -2.70
N ALA A 51 10.70 -9.21 -3.77
CA ALA A 51 10.36 -9.72 -5.10
C ALA A 51 10.34 -11.25 -5.14
N ILE A 52 11.30 -11.91 -4.49
CA ILE A 52 11.34 -13.37 -4.36
C ILE A 52 10.09 -13.87 -3.63
N LEU A 53 9.72 -13.24 -2.51
CA LEU A 53 8.51 -13.60 -1.76
C LEU A 53 7.25 -13.49 -2.64
N CYS A 54 7.08 -12.37 -3.37
CA CYS A 54 5.94 -12.19 -4.26
C CYS A 54 5.91 -13.26 -5.35
N HIS A 55 7.06 -13.62 -5.92
CA HIS A 55 7.16 -14.70 -6.91
C HIS A 55 6.77 -16.06 -6.33
N LEU A 56 7.25 -16.41 -5.13
CA LEU A 56 6.90 -17.66 -4.45
C LEU A 56 5.41 -17.72 -4.13
N LEU A 57 4.82 -16.61 -3.68
CA LEU A 57 3.38 -16.56 -3.40
C LEU A 57 2.54 -16.74 -4.67
N ARG A 58 2.96 -16.12 -5.78
CA ARG A 58 2.32 -16.32 -7.10
C ARG A 58 2.41 -17.76 -7.58
N THR A 59 3.60 -18.36 -7.49
CA THR A 59 3.90 -19.65 -8.13
C THR A 59 3.55 -20.86 -7.28
N ILE A 60 3.79 -20.81 -5.97
CA ILE A 60 3.64 -21.94 -5.06
C ILE A 60 2.27 -21.90 -4.37
N SER A 61 1.88 -20.74 -3.82
CA SER A 61 0.58 -20.62 -3.13
C SER A 61 -0.60 -20.30 -4.05
N GLY A 62 -0.32 -19.96 -5.32
CA GLY A 62 -1.36 -19.58 -6.29
C GLY A 62 -2.01 -18.24 -5.99
N LEU A 63 -1.32 -17.34 -5.29
CA LEU A 63 -1.84 -16.00 -5.00
C LEU A 63 -1.92 -15.20 -6.30
N THR A 64 -3.12 -14.74 -6.66
CA THR A 64 -3.38 -13.97 -7.88
C THR A 64 -3.77 -12.53 -7.57
N SER A 65 -3.49 -11.62 -8.51
CA SER A 65 -4.04 -10.26 -8.45
C SER A 65 -5.57 -10.31 -8.45
N THR A 66 -6.18 -9.28 -7.87
CA THR A 66 -7.61 -8.98 -8.01
C THR A 66 -7.81 -7.95 -9.11
N GLU A 67 -9.06 -7.59 -9.41
CA GLU A 67 -9.36 -6.52 -10.38
C GLU A 67 -8.70 -5.17 -9.99
N VAL A 68 -8.48 -4.95 -8.70
CA VAL A 68 -8.13 -3.63 -8.16
C VAL A 68 -6.74 -3.60 -7.52
N ILE A 69 -6.19 -4.74 -7.09
CA ILE A 69 -4.96 -4.85 -6.30
C ILE A 69 -4.07 -5.97 -6.84
N ASP A 70 -2.80 -5.66 -7.10
CA ASP A 70 -1.78 -6.63 -7.50
C ASP A 70 -1.16 -7.36 -6.30
N VAL A 71 -0.59 -8.54 -6.55
CA VAL A 71 0.03 -9.36 -5.50
C VAL A 71 1.10 -8.60 -4.71
N GLU A 72 1.94 -7.81 -5.38
CA GLU A 72 2.97 -7.01 -4.73
C GLU A 72 2.34 -5.98 -3.79
N GLU A 73 1.22 -5.36 -4.16
CA GLU A 73 0.52 -4.42 -3.30
C GLU A 73 -0.11 -5.13 -2.09
N MET A 74 -0.74 -6.28 -2.30
CA MET A 74 -1.30 -7.10 -1.20
C MET A 74 -0.23 -7.48 -0.18
N VAL A 75 0.92 -7.97 -0.66
CA VAL A 75 2.05 -8.40 0.18
C VAL A 75 2.68 -7.20 0.87
N ALA A 76 2.84 -6.07 0.16
CA ALA A 76 3.35 -4.82 0.72
C ALA A 76 2.46 -4.31 1.86
N MET A 77 1.13 -4.31 1.69
CA MET A 77 0.18 -3.94 2.73
C MET A 77 0.33 -4.83 3.97
N PHE A 78 0.36 -6.14 3.76
CA PHE A 78 0.46 -7.11 4.85
C PHE A 78 1.76 -6.96 5.63
N LEU A 79 2.90 -6.94 4.93
CA LEU A 79 4.20 -6.76 5.56
C LEU A 79 4.34 -5.40 6.23
N HIS A 80 3.75 -4.34 5.67
CA HIS A 80 3.77 -3.02 6.29
C HIS A 80 3.06 -3.01 7.64
N ILE A 81 1.88 -3.63 7.72
CA ILE A 81 1.15 -3.79 8.99
C ILE A 81 2.01 -4.58 9.99
N LEU A 82 2.58 -5.71 9.58
CA LEU A 82 3.41 -6.54 10.46
C LEU A 82 4.68 -5.82 10.92
N ALA A 83 5.36 -5.09 10.03
CA ALA A 83 6.61 -4.40 10.31
C ALA A 83 6.43 -3.24 11.29
N HIS A 84 5.23 -2.67 11.32
CA HIS A 84 4.88 -1.52 12.14
C HIS A 84 4.14 -1.90 13.43
N ASP A 85 3.71 -3.16 13.60
CA ASP A 85 3.17 -3.66 14.86
C ASP A 85 4.21 -3.58 15.99
N VAL A 86 3.81 -2.99 17.12
CA VAL A 86 4.71 -2.66 18.23
C VAL A 86 5.41 -3.91 18.78
N LYS A 87 4.74 -5.07 18.80
CA LYS A 87 5.34 -6.32 19.29
C LYS A 87 6.43 -6.81 18.33
N ASN A 88 6.19 -6.67 17.03
CA ASN A 88 7.16 -7.07 15.99
C ASN A 88 8.35 -6.11 15.88
N ARG A 89 8.19 -4.83 16.24
CA ARG A 89 9.31 -3.88 16.27
C ARG A 89 10.36 -4.18 17.34
N VAL A 90 9.98 -4.85 18.43
CA VAL A 90 10.87 -5.12 19.57
C VAL A 90 11.74 -6.36 19.34
N ILE A 91 11.34 -7.27 18.44
CA ILE A 91 12.04 -8.53 18.16
C ILE A 91 13.25 -8.33 17.22
N GLN A 92 13.89 -7.15 17.24
CA GLN A 92 15.07 -6.87 16.40
C GLN A 92 16.37 -7.43 16.97
#